data_AF-Q31CM6-F1
#
_entry.id   AF-Q31CM6-F1
#
_cell.length_a   1.000
_cell.length_b   1.000
_cell.length_c   1.000
_cell.angle_alpha   90.00
_cell.angle_beta   90.00
_cell.angle_gamma   90.00
#
_symmetry.space_group_name_H-M   'P 1'
#
loop_
_entity.id
_entity.type
_entity.pdbx_description
1 polymer ?
#
loop_
_entity_poly.entity_id
_entity_poly.type
_entity_poly.pdbx_seq_one_letter_code
_entity_poly.pdbx_strand_id
1 'polypeptide(L)'
;MTKNLTTINQFIDKSIGEWKSIRSTHTLAFQEFENSTSKIYIKNINSKNKKVIEIFKNYNLSLNLESIAISIKWQAFSDWEEDNMSEGDETILIFLPKDENSGIVLRNKGYTESFISSSNYFFDEQNNLNIKTIYKSKVSEERISFLSTHIRSRFSTIRNLENNSVIQTSHTSEIRNLASLKD
;
A
#
# COMPACT_ATOMS: atom_id res chain seq x y z
N MET A 1 -4.77 16.27 -15.30
CA MET A 1 -5.61 15.19 -14.72
C MET A 1 -5.49 13.87 -15.51
N THR A 2 -5.72 13.84 -16.83
CA THR A 2 -5.65 12.60 -17.65
C THR A 2 -4.32 11.85 -17.53
N LYS A 3 -3.19 12.58 -17.57
CA LYS A 3 -1.84 12.01 -17.41
C LYS A 3 -1.70 11.21 -16.11
N ASN A 4 -2.10 11.80 -14.99
CA ASN A 4 -2.02 11.14 -13.69
C ASN A 4 -2.87 9.88 -13.66
N LEU A 5 -4.13 9.97 -14.08
CA LEU A 5 -5.05 8.84 -14.15
C LEU A 5 -4.45 7.70 -14.99
N THR A 6 -3.80 8.01 -16.12
CA THR A 6 -3.06 7.02 -16.91
C THR A 6 -1.88 6.42 -16.13
N THR A 7 -1.04 7.25 -15.50
CA THR A 7 0.14 6.78 -14.75
C THR A 7 -0.25 5.89 -13.57
N ILE A 8 -1.23 6.30 -12.75
CA ILE A 8 -1.67 5.48 -11.62
C ILE A 8 -2.33 4.19 -12.10
N ASN A 9 -3.15 4.22 -13.16
CA ASN A 9 -3.70 2.99 -13.76
C ASN A 9 -2.58 2.03 -14.19
N GLN A 10 -1.59 2.51 -14.94
CA GLN A 10 -0.47 1.67 -15.39
C GLN A 10 0.34 1.08 -14.22
N PHE A 11 0.57 1.86 -13.16
CA PHE A 11 1.27 1.38 -11.98
C PHE A 11 0.46 0.32 -11.22
N ILE A 12 -0.85 0.52 -11.14
CA ILE A 12 -1.79 -0.41 -10.51
C ILE A 12 -1.93 -1.69 -11.31
N ASP A 13 -2.06 -1.61 -12.63
CA ASP A 13 -2.10 -2.76 -13.54
C ASP A 13 -0.83 -3.62 -13.41
N LYS A 14 0.33 -2.96 -13.34
CA LYS A 14 1.60 -3.65 -13.02
C LYS A 14 1.60 -4.25 -11.62
N SER A 15 0.82 -3.74 -10.67
CA SER A 15 0.77 -4.23 -9.29
C SER A 15 -0.19 -5.41 -9.11
N ILE A 16 -1.21 -5.56 -9.96
CA ILE A 16 -2.20 -6.65 -9.87
C ILE A 16 -1.51 -8.01 -9.95
N GLY A 17 -1.91 -8.94 -9.08
CA GLY A 17 -1.40 -10.30 -9.03
C GLY A 17 -1.04 -10.77 -7.63
N GLU A 18 -0.41 -11.94 -7.56
CA GLU A 18 0.12 -12.51 -6.32
C GLU A 18 1.62 -12.25 -6.21
N TRP A 19 2.07 -11.91 -5.01
CA TRP A 19 3.45 -11.57 -4.70
C TRP A 19 3.91 -12.31 -3.44
N LYS A 20 5.11 -12.88 -3.48
CA LYS A 20 5.84 -13.27 -2.28
C LYS A 20 6.64 -12.08 -1.80
N SER A 21 6.42 -11.67 -0.57
CA SER A 21 7.01 -10.51 0.08
C SER A 21 7.97 -10.93 1.18
N ILE A 22 9.12 -10.27 1.24
CA ILE A 22 10.11 -10.39 2.32
C ILE A 22 10.37 -8.99 2.83
N ARG A 23 10.02 -8.73 4.08
CA ARG A 23 10.15 -7.42 4.72
C ARG A 23 11.12 -7.49 5.89
N SER A 24 12.11 -6.61 5.86
CA SER A 24 13.02 -6.33 6.96
C SER A 24 12.64 -4.99 7.59
N THR A 25 12.44 -4.99 8.90
CA THR A 25 12.03 -3.82 9.67
C THR A 25 13.02 -3.58 10.80
N HIS A 26 13.46 -2.32 10.93
CA HIS A 26 14.34 -1.86 11.99
C HIS A 26 13.59 -0.85 12.84
N THR A 27 13.40 -1.15 14.13
CA THR A 27 12.80 -0.23 15.10
C THR A 27 13.93 0.48 15.83
N LEU A 28 14.19 1.72 15.42
CA LEU A 28 15.41 2.46 15.82
C LEU A 28 15.41 2.82 17.30
N ALA A 29 14.24 3.08 17.89
CA ALA A 29 14.11 3.42 19.31
C ALA A 29 14.54 2.26 20.23
N PHE A 30 14.39 1.01 19.78
CA PHE A 30 14.70 -0.20 20.56
C PHE A 30 15.89 -0.99 20.00
N GLN A 31 16.48 -0.53 18.90
CA GLN A 31 17.55 -1.25 18.17
C GLN A 31 17.14 -2.68 17.79
N GLU A 32 15.85 -2.87 17.53
CA GLU A 32 15.28 -4.17 17.18
C GLU A 32 15.24 -4.37 15.67
N PHE A 33 15.32 -5.64 15.28
CA PHE A 33 15.26 -6.09 13.90
C PHE A 33 14.26 -7.23 13.78
N GLU A 34 13.37 -7.12 12.80
CA GLU A 34 12.36 -8.12 12.50
C GLU A 34 12.38 -8.43 10.99
N ASN A 35 12.40 -9.72 10.66
CA ASN A 35 12.11 -10.20 9.32
C ASN A 35 10.75 -10.86 9.29
N SER A 36 9.97 -10.56 8.26
CA SER A 36 8.69 -11.22 8.01
C SER A 36 8.58 -11.62 6.55
N THR A 37 7.95 -12.75 6.29
CA THR A 37 7.57 -13.15 4.94
C THR A 37 6.06 -13.19 4.82
N SER A 38 5.52 -12.84 3.66
CA SER A 38 4.08 -12.87 3.42
C SER A 38 3.73 -13.14 1.96
N LYS A 39 2.52 -13.63 1.72
CA LYS A 39 1.88 -13.61 0.40
C LYS A 39 0.98 -12.39 0.34
N ILE A 40 1.07 -11.62 -0.75
CA ILE A 40 0.26 -10.44 -1.00
C ILE A 40 -0.55 -10.67 -2.27
N TYR A 41 -1.86 -10.43 -2.22
CA TYR A 41 -2.77 -10.52 -3.35
C TYR A 41 -3.33 -9.15 -3.64
N ILE A 42 -3.12 -8.67 -4.87
CA ILE A 42 -3.61 -7.36 -5.31
C ILE A 42 -4.59 -7.56 -6.45
N LYS A 43 -5.79 -7.02 -6.30
CA LYS A 43 -6.88 -7.12 -7.28
C LYS A 43 -7.57 -5.78 -7.48
N ASN A 44 -8.00 -5.50 -8.71
CA ASN A 44 -8.93 -4.41 -8.97
C ASN A 44 -10.28 -4.68 -8.31
N ILE A 45 -10.92 -3.62 -7.81
CA ILE A 45 -12.28 -3.65 -7.29
C ILE A 45 -13.14 -2.70 -8.13
N ASN A 46 -14.36 -3.13 -8.44
CA ASN A 46 -15.33 -2.27 -9.11
C ASN A 46 -15.67 -1.04 -8.25
N SER A 47 -15.73 0.15 -8.84
CA SER A 47 -16.08 1.40 -8.13
C SER A 47 -17.48 1.37 -7.49
N LYS A 48 -18.40 0.54 -8.01
CA LYS A 48 -19.74 0.31 -7.44
C LYS A 48 -19.77 -0.80 -6.38
N ASN A 49 -18.63 -1.36 -5.99
CA ASN A 49 -18.58 -2.35 -4.91
C ASN A 49 -19.02 -1.71 -3.58
N LYS A 50 -19.80 -2.45 -2.79
CA LYS A 50 -20.32 -1.97 -1.49
C LYS A 50 -19.22 -1.43 -0.57
N LYS A 51 -18.07 -2.09 -0.50
CA LYS A 51 -16.95 -1.65 0.35
C LYS A 51 -16.35 -0.33 -0.14
N VAL A 52 -16.31 -0.09 -1.45
CA VAL A 52 -15.83 1.18 -2.03
C VAL A 52 -16.81 2.30 -1.70
N ILE A 53 -18.11 2.07 -1.90
CA ILE A 53 -19.17 3.04 -1.58
C ILE A 53 -19.14 3.40 -0.08
N GLU A 54 -18.94 2.40 0.79
CA GLU A 54 -18.83 2.61 2.23
C GLU A 54 -17.63 3.49 2.60
N ILE A 55 -16.47 3.31 1.96
CA ILE A 55 -15.31 4.18 2.17
C ILE A 55 -15.65 5.63 1.76
N PHE A 56 -16.23 5.86 0.58
CA PHE A 56 -16.65 7.21 0.18
C PHE A 56 -17.61 7.84 1.19
N LYS A 57 -18.58 7.07 1.70
CA LYS A 57 -19.52 7.52 2.73
C LYS A 57 -18.80 7.89 4.04
N ASN A 58 -17.85 7.07 4.49
CA ASN A 58 -17.09 7.32 5.72
C ASN A 58 -16.22 8.59 5.64
N TYR A 59 -15.80 8.98 4.44
CA TYR A 59 -15.10 10.24 4.18
C TYR A 59 -16.03 11.42 3.86
N ASN A 60 -17.37 11.25 3.91
CA ASN A 60 -18.36 12.24 3.49
C ASN A 60 -18.15 12.76 2.04
N LEU A 61 -17.73 11.87 1.14
CA LEU A 61 -17.49 12.19 -0.27
C LEU A 61 -18.53 11.53 -1.17
N SER A 62 -18.88 12.20 -2.28
CA SER A 62 -19.64 11.60 -3.37
C SER A 62 -18.80 10.55 -4.09
N LEU A 63 -19.43 9.46 -4.53
CA LEU A 63 -18.77 8.41 -5.30
C LEU A 63 -18.13 9.01 -6.58
N ASN A 64 -16.83 8.79 -6.76
CA ASN A 64 -16.11 9.19 -7.95
C ASN A 64 -15.86 7.96 -8.86
N LEU A 65 -16.47 7.94 -10.04
CA LEU A 65 -16.35 6.84 -11.00
C LEU A 65 -14.99 6.80 -11.72
N GLU A 66 -14.24 7.89 -11.70
CA GLU A 66 -12.88 7.98 -12.25
C GLU A 66 -11.81 7.54 -11.23
N SER A 67 -12.24 7.11 -10.04
CA SER A 67 -11.34 6.56 -9.03
C SER A 67 -10.86 5.15 -9.38
N ILE A 68 -9.65 4.82 -8.95
CA ILE A 68 -9.08 3.47 -9.11
C ILE A 68 -9.10 2.80 -7.75
N ALA A 69 -9.84 1.69 -7.64
CA ALA A 69 -9.97 0.95 -6.40
C ALA A 69 -9.28 -0.41 -6.50
N ILE A 70 -8.46 -0.74 -5.49
CA ILE A 70 -7.82 -2.05 -5.37
C ILE A 70 -8.05 -2.65 -3.98
N SER A 71 -8.09 -3.98 -3.93
CA SER A 71 -7.98 -4.79 -2.72
C SER A 71 -6.56 -5.28 -2.62
N ILE A 72 -5.97 -5.14 -1.44
CA ILE A 72 -4.71 -5.75 -1.05
C ILE A 72 -5.01 -6.68 0.12
N LYS A 73 -4.83 -7.98 -0.10
CA LYS A 73 -4.86 -8.99 0.97
C LYS A 73 -3.45 -9.46 1.26
N TRP A 74 -3.16 -9.76 2.52
CA TRP A 74 -1.89 -10.39 2.86
C TRP A 74 -2.05 -11.50 3.90
N GLN A 75 -1.15 -12.47 3.84
CA GLN A 75 -1.04 -13.59 4.77
C GLN A 75 0.42 -13.72 5.17
N ALA A 76 0.72 -13.58 6.45
CA ALA A 76 2.08 -13.71 6.97
C ALA A 76 2.41 -15.20 7.22
N PHE A 77 3.67 -15.55 7.02
CA PHE A 77 4.21 -16.85 7.43
C PHE A 77 4.98 -16.67 8.74
N SER A 78 4.77 -17.58 9.67
CA SER A 78 5.67 -17.78 10.80
C SER A 78 6.61 -18.93 10.44
N ASP A 79 7.92 -18.72 10.53
CA ASP A 79 8.92 -19.79 10.31
C ASP A 79 8.83 -20.91 11.36
N TRP A 80 8.01 -20.73 12.40
CA TRP A 80 7.89 -21.64 13.53
C TRP A 80 6.85 -22.75 13.34
N GLU A 81 5.87 -22.58 12.43
CA GLU A 81 4.80 -23.57 12.22
C GLU A 81 4.35 -23.57 10.74
N GLU A 82 4.69 -24.63 10.00
CA GLU A 82 4.35 -24.78 8.58
C GLU A 82 2.83 -24.78 8.29
N ASP A 83 1.99 -25.06 9.31
CA ASP A 83 0.54 -25.18 9.18
C ASP A 83 -0.28 -23.98 9.71
N ASN A 84 0.35 -22.98 10.36
CA ASN A 84 -0.38 -21.83 10.91
C ASN A 84 -0.24 -20.60 10.03
N MET A 85 -0.96 -20.61 8.91
CA MET A 85 -1.22 -19.38 8.14
C MET A 85 -2.06 -18.45 9.01
N SER A 86 -1.52 -17.27 9.34
CA SER A 86 -2.28 -16.24 10.05
C SER A 86 -3.56 -15.91 9.28
N GLU A 87 -4.66 -15.64 9.98
CA GLU A 87 -5.89 -15.12 9.35
C GLU A 87 -5.54 -13.86 8.54
N GLY A 88 -5.63 -13.97 7.22
CA GLY A 88 -5.18 -12.91 6.32
C GLY A 88 -6.04 -11.67 6.45
N ASP A 89 -5.42 -10.49 6.46
CA ASP A 89 -6.15 -9.21 6.51
C ASP A 89 -6.27 -8.59 5.12
N GLU A 90 -7.24 -7.69 4.95
CA GLU A 90 -7.57 -7.03 3.70
C GLU A 90 -7.73 -5.52 3.91
N THR A 91 -7.03 -4.75 3.06
CA THR A 91 -7.26 -3.31 2.92
C THR A 91 -7.74 -2.99 1.51
N ILE A 92 -8.55 -1.95 1.41
CA ILE A 92 -8.95 -1.36 0.13
C ILE A 92 -8.29 0.00 0.01
N LEU A 93 -7.68 0.26 -1.14
CA LEU A 93 -7.12 1.56 -1.49
C LEU A 93 -7.94 2.15 -2.65
N ILE A 94 -8.36 3.39 -2.51
CA ILE A 94 -9.03 4.15 -3.58
C ILE A 94 -8.18 5.35 -3.92
N PHE A 95 -7.64 5.36 -5.14
CA PHE A 95 -6.83 6.46 -5.66
C PHE A 95 -7.71 7.50 -6.33
N LEU A 96 -7.55 8.74 -5.91
CA LEU A 96 -8.22 9.93 -6.42
C LEU A 96 -7.15 10.89 -6.98
N PRO A 97 -6.89 10.88 -8.29
CA PRO A 97 -6.01 11.85 -8.93
C PRO A 97 -6.47 13.28 -8.65
N LYS A 98 -5.55 14.19 -8.30
CA LYS A 98 -5.83 15.61 -8.04
C LYS A 98 -5.17 16.51 -9.08
N ASP A 99 -3.92 16.25 -9.43
CA ASP A 99 -3.15 17.01 -10.41
C ASP A 99 -2.47 16.09 -11.45
N GLU A 100 -1.34 16.48 -12.03
CA GLU A 100 -0.64 15.72 -13.07
C GLU A 100 0.12 14.49 -12.57
N ASN A 101 0.55 14.47 -11.32
CA ASN A 101 1.37 13.39 -10.78
C ASN A 101 1.01 13.02 -9.34
N SER A 102 0.04 13.68 -8.71
CA SER A 102 -0.30 13.55 -7.31
C SER A 102 -1.81 13.48 -7.06
N GLY A 103 -2.18 12.93 -5.90
CA GLY A 103 -3.57 12.79 -5.52
C GLY A 103 -3.73 12.28 -4.10
N ILE A 104 -4.94 11.79 -3.82
CA ILE A 104 -5.32 11.28 -2.51
C ILE A 104 -5.56 9.77 -2.60
N VAL A 105 -5.19 9.03 -1.56
CA VAL A 105 -5.55 7.63 -1.35
C VAL A 105 -6.48 7.54 -0.15
N LEU A 106 -7.70 7.06 -0.38
CA LEU A 106 -8.62 6.68 0.70
C LEU A 106 -8.40 5.22 1.08
N ARG A 107 -8.60 4.91 2.37
CA ARG A 107 -8.42 3.55 2.91
C ARG A 107 -9.58 3.20 3.84
N ASN A 108 -9.96 1.92 3.90
CA ASN A 108 -10.94 1.45 4.90
C ASN A 108 -10.36 1.34 6.31
N LYS A 109 -9.03 1.16 6.44
CA LYS A 109 -8.31 1.09 7.72
C LYS A 109 -6.91 1.71 7.57
N GLY A 110 -6.35 2.28 8.65
CA GLY A 110 -4.95 2.69 8.72
C GLY A 110 -4.04 1.53 9.16
N TYR A 111 -2.75 1.56 8.79
CA TYR A 111 -1.78 0.54 9.20
C TYR A 111 -1.38 0.61 10.68
N THR A 112 -1.39 1.80 11.29
CA THR A 112 -0.93 2.00 12.68
C THR A 112 -1.99 2.53 13.63
N GLU A 113 -3.03 3.18 13.12
CA GLU A 113 -4.10 3.77 13.93
C GLU A 113 -5.45 3.49 13.26
N SER A 114 -6.48 3.25 14.07
CA SER A 114 -7.86 2.95 13.65
C SER A 114 -8.63 4.15 13.11
N PHE A 115 -7.97 5.31 12.93
CA PHE A 115 -8.58 6.51 12.38
C PHE A 115 -8.48 6.57 10.86
N ILE A 116 -9.57 7.04 10.26
CA ILE A 116 -9.70 7.39 8.85
C ILE A 116 -8.68 8.51 8.54
N SER A 117 -7.53 8.14 7.95
CA SER A 117 -6.53 9.09 7.45
C SER A 117 -6.49 8.98 5.93
N SER A 118 -6.77 10.08 5.24
CA SER A 118 -6.45 10.18 3.81
C SER A 118 -4.93 10.27 3.68
N SER A 119 -4.38 9.56 2.69
CA SER A 119 -2.96 9.68 2.36
C SER A 119 -2.81 10.54 1.12
N ASN A 120 -1.73 11.29 1.01
CA ASN A 120 -1.36 11.89 -0.28
C ASN A 120 -0.45 10.91 -1.01
N TYR A 121 -0.59 10.81 -2.32
CA TYR A 121 0.38 10.11 -3.15
C TYR A 121 0.94 11.03 -4.22
N PHE A 122 2.14 10.72 -4.70
CA PHE A 122 2.71 11.32 -5.89
C PHE A 122 3.63 10.36 -6.63
N PHE A 123 3.79 10.55 -7.94
CA PHE A 123 4.82 9.92 -8.74
C PHE A 123 6.05 10.82 -8.83
N ASP A 124 7.22 10.26 -8.53
CA ASP A 124 8.49 10.95 -8.73
C ASP A 124 8.95 10.89 -10.19
N GLU A 125 10.08 11.53 -10.50
CA GLU A 125 10.65 11.59 -11.85
C GLU A 125 11.04 10.22 -12.41
N GLN A 126 11.24 9.21 -11.54
CA GLN A 126 11.53 7.84 -11.92
C GLN A 126 10.26 6.95 -11.97
N ASN A 127 9.07 7.57 -11.89
CA ASN A 127 7.77 6.89 -11.85
C ASN A 127 7.59 5.93 -10.66
N ASN A 128 8.24 6.18 -9.52
CA ASN A 128 7.93 5.47 -8.29
C ASN A 128 6.70 6.08 -7.61
N LEU A 129 5.86 5.22 -7.04
CA LEU A 129 4.70 5.65 -6.27
C LEU A 129 5.14 5.97 -4.84
N ASN A 130 5.03 7.23 -4.45
CA ASN A 130 5.27 7.70 -3.10
C ASN A 130 3.92 7.93 -2.41
N ILE A 131 3.73 7.41 -1.20
CA ILE A 131 2.52 7.59 -0.39
C ILE A 131 2.91 8.13 0.97
N LYS A 132 2.26 9.20 1.40
CA LYS A 132 2.45 9.83 2.71
C LYS A 132 1.14 9.86 3.47
N THR A 133 1.13 9.25 4.65
CA THR A 133 -0.01 9.24 5.57
C THR A 133 0.38 9.99 6.84
N ILE A 134 -0.41 10.98 7.22
CA ILE A 134 -0.24 11.71 8.48
C ILE A 134 -1.29 11.18 9.46
N TYR A 135 -0.80 10.57 10.54
CA TYR A 135 -1.59 10.11 11.68
C TYR A 135 -1.57 11.16 12.80
N LYS A 136 -2.24 10.88 13.93
CA LYS A 136 -2.31 11.83 15.04
C LYS A 136 -0.93 12.20 15.60
N SER A 137 -0.05 11.21 15.75
CA SER A 137 1.27 11.36 16.36
C SER A 137 2.43 10.92 15.48
N LYS A 138 2.12 10.36 14.31
CA LYS A 138 3.08 9.71 13.42
C LYS A 138 2.90 10.13 11.97
N VAL A 139 3.97 10.02 11.20
CA VAL A 139 3.94 10.14 9.74
C VAL A 139 4.48 8.86 9.16
N SER A 140 3.73 8.23 8.27
CA SER A 140 4.21 7.12 7.44
C SER A 140 4.50 7.63 6.04
N GLU A 141 5.68 7.28 5.52
CA GLU A 141 6.08 7.55 4.15
C GLU A 141 6.48 6.22 3.52
N GLU A 142 5.90 5.90 2.36
CA GLU A 142 6.17 4.69 1.60
C GLU A 142 6.59 5.08 0.18
N ARG A 143 7.58 4.38 -0.38
CA ARG A 143 7.97 4.49 -1.79
C ARG A 143 7.99 3.10 -2.39
N ILE A 144 7.22 2.90 -3.45
CA ILE A 144 7.07 1.63 -4.16
C ILE A 144 7.64 1.79 -5.57
N SER A 145 8.57 0.90 -5.92
CA SER A 145 9.36 0.94 -7.15
C SER A 145 9.32 -0.41 -7.84
N PHE A 146 9.09 -0.45 -9.15
CA PHE A 146 9.29 -1.65 -9.95
C PHE A 146 10.76 -1.72 -10.39
N LEU A 147 11.46 -2.77 -9.95
CA LEU A 147 12.84 -3.05 -10.38
C LEU A 147 12.85 -3.86 -11.69
N SER A 148 11.77 -4.60 -11.95
CA SER A 148 11.46 -5.26 -13.21
C SER A 148 9.95 -5.51 -13.30
N THR A 149 9.47 -6.16 -14.37
CA THR A 149 8.06 -6.55 -14.53
C THR A 149 7.52 -7.42 -13.38
N HIS A 150 8.40 -8.21 -12.76
CA HIS A 150 8.03 -9.23 -11.76
C HIS A 150 8.71 -9.02 -10.41
N ILE A 151 9.45 -7.92 -10.22
CA ILE A 151 10.13 -7.59 -8.99
C ILE A 151 9.81 -6.14 -8.64
N ARG A 152 9.27 -5.92 -7.45
CA ARG A 152 9.10 -4.59 -6.88
C ARG A 152 9.74 -4.49 -5.51
N SER A 153 10.19 -3.28 -5.19
CA SER A 153 10.76 -2.92 -3.90
C SER A 153 9.86 -1.86 -3.25
N ARG A 154 9.74 -1.94 -1.93
CA ARG A 154 9.05 -0.93 -1.13
C ARG A 154 9.94 -0.52 0.03
N PHE A 155 10.14 0.77 0.16
CA PHE A 155 10.74 1.38 1.33
C PHE A 155 9.65 2.06 2.14
N SER A 156 9.72 1.96 3.47
CA SER A 156 8.85 2.75 4.33
C SER A 156 9.59 3.31 5.54
N THR A 157 9.15 4.47 5.99
CA THR A 157 9.61 5.10 7.23
C THR A 157 8.43 5.56 8.05
N ILE A 158 8.50 5.31 9.36
CA ILE A 158 7.57 5.87 10.34
C ILE A 158 8.34 6.88 11.17
N ARG A 159 7.82 8.10 11.23
CA ARG A 159 8.38 9.22 11.99
C ARG A 159 7.43 9.67 13.08
N ASN A 160 7.96 10.21 14.16
CA ASN A 160 7.17 10.98 15.11
C ASN A 160 6.82 12.34 14.47
N LEU A 161 5.56 12.76 14.55
CA LEU A 161 5.09 13.99 13.92
C LEU A 161 5.63 15.26 14.63
N GLU A 162 5.79 15.23 15.95
CA GLU A 162 6.16 16.40 16.75
C GLU A 162 7.64 16.78 16.57
N ASN A 163 8.53 15.79 16.60
CA ASN A 163 9.99 16.02 16.57
C ASN A 163 10.69 15.49 15.31
N ASN A 164 9.92 14.92 14.37
CA ASN A 164 10.41 14.37 13.10
C ASN A 164 11.46 13.23 13.23
N SER A 165 11.61 12.66 14.43
CA SER A 165 12.51 11.53 14.66
C SER A 165 12.03 10.29 13.91
N VAL A 166 12.98 9.55 13.32
CA VAL A 166 12.67 8.27 12.67
C VAL A 166 12.51 7.20 13.74
N ILE A 167 11.32 6.62 13.81
CA ILE A 167 10.99 5.54 14.76
C ILE A 167 11.33 4.19 14.13
N GLN A 168 10.99 4.02 12.86
CA GLN A 168 11.09 2.73 12.18
C GLN A 168 11.42 2.93 10.70
N THR A 169 12.25 2.05 10.16
CA THR A 169 12.51 1.94 8.72
C THR A 169 12.25 0.51 8.28
N SER A 170 11.65 0.33 7.10
CA SER A 170 11.48 -0.99 6.52
C SER A 170 11.87 -1.02 5.05
N HIS A 171 12.44 -2.14 4.64
CA HIS A 171 12.65 -2.47 3.23
C HIS A 171 11.91 -3.77 2.93
N THR A 172 11.22 -3.82 1.80
CA THR A 172 10.49 -4.99 1.35
C THR A 172 10.87 -5.30 -0.09
N SER A 173 11.19 -6.56 -0.34
CA SER A 173 11.36 -7.10 -1.70
C SER A 173 10.20 -8.02 -2.00
N GLU A 174 9.57 -7.83 -3.16
CA GLU A 174 8.36 -8.52 -3.54
C GLU A 174 8.51 -9.12 -4.94
N ILE A 175 8.39 -10.43 -5.02
CA ILE A 175 8.57 -11.23 -6.24
C ILE A 175 7.22 -11.77 -6.65
N ARG A 176 6.83 -11.52 -7.91
CA ARG A 176 5.55 -12.00 -8.42
C ARG A 176 5.53 -13.52 -8.48
N ASN A 177 4.43 -14.13 -8.05
CA ASN A 177 4.16 -15.52 -8.33
C ASN A 177 3.80 -15.68 -9.81
N LEU A 178 4.66 -16.34 -10.60
CA LEU A 178 4.42 -16.55 -12.03
C LEU A 178 3.54 -17.76 -12.32
N ALA A 179 3.38 -18.69 -11.36
CA ALA A 179 2.49 -19.83 -11.53
C ALA A 179 1.02 -19.38 -11.59
N SER A 180 0.67 -18.28 -10.92
CA SER A 180 -0.67 -17.68 -10.96
C SER A 180 -0.96 -16.86 -12.23
N LEU A 181 -0.05 -16.79 -13.20
CA LEU A 181 -0.23 -16.09 -14.48
C LEU A 181 -0.53 -17.05 -15.66
N LYS A 182 -0.55 -18.37 -15.41
CA LYS A 182 -0.75 -19.40 -16.44
C LYS A 182 -2.21 -19.84 -16.61
N ASP A 183 -3.14 -19.22 -15.88
CA ASP A 183 -4.59 -19.37 -16.01
C ASP A 183 -5.20 -18.08 -16.60
#